data_AF-A0A954U1C0-F1
#
_entry.id   AF-A0A954U1C0-F1
#
_cell.length_a   1.000
_cell.length_b   1.000
_cell.length_c   1.000
_cell.angle_alpha   90.00
_cell.angle_beta   90.00
_cell.angle_gamma   90.00
#
_symmetry.space_group_name_H-M   'P 1'
#
loop_
_entity.id
_entity.type
_entity.pdbx_description
1 polymer ?
#
loop_
_entity_poly.entity_id
_entity_poly.type
_entity_poly.pdbx_seq_one_letter_code
_entity_poly.pdbx_strand_id
1 'polypeptide(L)'
;DTVPDQPVGPPARLPQGGAGEEEAMLLKQVRDKLNALADEVEAELEKIGKNANSTESIVADIQEEQRTIFREAQNRFHESLRQRPTRATRAVERAAYQQMWLAGARINELQRQLQMAASAPYQMKRNQDLMRRMSTWQTTLSPKERPIFLRYPELRNRHHELMQRVFTAAQTRPRREQTLPTDMTADLALDDRSLRDRAVVDYAHAQQGPLQQAQYELKRLLNLQWDNERLQIDAEAWNAVGGGMTPQDLENDALELMGKRGAVLDTNPINRYNGSRSNHATTLFQFIMARFNTNDVRTGFDGRTITHRFSSNEAAVDLNVSDQDLSFQFHERVGPRRILQVEYRADHSLTINVYGDVVFRLKQDAAGNVVVFEVVDATIEQREAVSFAALYKADPEFVEQRVYPTLDHMGVRLPASRFARDLIYQVVDQLAPATGGELQQRVDQAIIDLDNEQYDRRQAALRFLESHLELASPTLKAVAEGESLSFEQQQQIERLLAEPPSDGPQYEHLVAALGLSVDATYLAQIVPSLNDEDAAIVKTQVAKLKAAGEASQ
;
A
#
# COMPACT_ATOMS: atom_id res chain seq x y z
N ASP A 1 87.46 12.56 17.35
CA ASP A 1 86.33 13.45 17.03
C ASP A 1 85.37 13.56 18.20
N THR A 2 85.74 14.44 19.12
CA THR A 2 84.99 14.87 20.30
C THR A 2 84.22 16.13 19.95
N VAL A 3 82.89 16.05 19.94
CA VAL A 3 81.98 17.20 19.86
C VAL A 3 81.61 17.61 21.30
N PRO A 4 81.70 18.91 21.66
CA PRO A 4 81.66 19.34 23.06
C PRO A 4 80.24 19.53 23.59
N ASP A 5 80.11 19.24 24.89
CA ASP A 5 79.02 19.66 25.77
C ASP A 5 78.84 21.18 25.72
N GLN A 6 77.65 21.65 25.36
CA GLN A 6 77.20 23.00 25.66
C GLN A 6 76.28 22.98 26.89
N PRO A 7 76.50 23.86 27.88
CA PRO A 7 75.66 23.92 29.06
C PRO A 7 74.28 24.48 28.71
N VAL A 8 73.24 23.78 29.18
CA VAL A 8 71.85 24.23 29.20
C VAL A 8 71.78 25.54 30.00
N GLY A 9 71.61 26.66 29.30
CA GLY A 9 71.25 27.93 29.94
C GLY A 9 69.87 27.80 30.61
N PRO A 10 69.64 28.47 31.76
CA PRO A 10 68.35 28.38 32.45
C PRO A 10 67.23 28.85 31.51
N PRO A 11 66.03 28.25 31.59
CA PRO A 11 64.92 28.64 30.74
C PRO A 11 64.66 30.13 30.93
N ALA A 12 64.60 30.85 29.81
CA ALA A 12 64.24 32.25 29.77
C ALA A 12 62.97 32.45 30.61
N ARG A 13 63.08 33.32 31.63
CA ARG A 13 61.92 33.78 32.40
C ARG A 13 60.88 34.29 31.39
N LEU A 14 59.75 33.61 31.33
CA LEU A 14 58.55 34.11 30.65
C LEU A 14 58.29 35.54 31.13
N PRO A 15 57.91 36.48 30.24
CA PRO A 15 57.53 37.82 30.64
C PRO A 15 56.28 37.74 31.52
N GLN A 16 56.51 37.76 32.83
CA GLN A 16 55.49 38.05 33.84
C GLN A 16 55.09 39.51 33.64
N GLY A 17 53.89 39.72 33.10
CA GLY A 17 53.31 41.06 33.00
C GLY A 17 52.15 41.25 32.03
N GLY A 18 51.91 40.32 31.08
CA GLY A 18 50.78 40.46 30.13
C GLY A 18 50.08 39.16 29.74
N ALA A 19 50.77 38.02 29.81
CA ALA A 19 50.20 36.73 29.41
C ALA A 19 49.05 36.27 30.33
N GLY A 20 49.09 36.62 31.62
CA GLY A 20 48.04 36.28 32.58
C GLY A 20 46.74 37.06 32.37
N GLU A 21 46.83 38.32 31.93
CA GLU A 21 45.64 39.14 31.66
C GLU A 21 44.99 38.75 30.32
N GLU A 22 45.79 38.48 29.28
CA GLU A 22 45.26 37.96 28.00
C GLU A 22 44.64 36.57 28.18
N GLU A 23 45.28 35.68 28.94
CA GLU A 23 44.74 34.35 29.24
C GLU A 23 43.46 34.42 30.10
N ALA A 24 43.41 35.29 31.12
CA ALA A 24 42.21 35.49 31.93
C ALA A 24 41.04 36.07 31.10
N MET A 25 41.34 36.99 30.17
CA MET A 25 40.36 37.55 29.25
C MET A 25 39.81 36.48 28.29
N LEU A 26 40.67 35.67 27.69
CA LEU A 26 40.27 34.58 26.81
C LEU A 26 39.48 33.49 27.56
N LEU A 27 39.89 33.15 28.79
CA LEU A 27 39.15 32.22 29.64
C LEU A 27 37.73 32.72 29.93
N LYS A 28 37.60 34.02 30.24
CA LYS A 28 36.28 34.66 30.42
C LYS A 28 35.46 34.59 29.13
N GLN A 29 36.04 34.92 27.98
CA GLN A 29 35.33 34.87 26.68
C GLN A 29 34.84 33.47 26.32
N VAL A 30 35.67 32.44 26.53
CA VAL A 30 35.26 31.04 26.27
C VAL A 30 34.17 30.61 27.26
N ARG A 31 34.26 31.01 28.53
CA ARG A 31 33.23 30.72 29.54
C ARG A 31 31.91 31.40 29.20
N ASP A 32 31.93 32.67 28.79
CA ASP A 32 30.73 33.41 28.39
C ASP A 32 30.07 32.79 27.14
N LYS A 33 30.87 32.38 26.15
CA LYS A 33 30.38 31.66 24.96
C LYS A 33 29.77 30.29 25.30
N LEU A 34 30.35 29.57 26.27
CA LEU A 34 29.83 28.27 26.70
C LEU A 34 28.54 28.43 27.52
N ASN A 35 28.45 29.47 28.35
CA ASN A 35 27.23 29.80 29.09
C ASN A 35 26.10 30.22 28.15
N ALA A 36 26.38 31.05 27.14
CA ALA A 36 25.38 31.43 26.13
C ALA A 36 24.84 30.21 25.36
N LEU A 37 25.72 29.26 25.01
CA LEU A 37 25.32 27.98 24.42
C LEU A 37 24.49 27.15 25.40
N ALA A 38 24.86 27.11 26.69
CA ALA A 38 24.11 26.40 27.73
C ALA A 38 22.69 26.95 27.86
N ASP A 39 22.53 28.27 27.92
CA ASP A 39 21.23 28.94 28.03
C ASP A 39 20.36 28.66 26.80
N GLU A 40 20.94 28.66 25.59
CA GLU A 40 20.23 28.31 24.36
C GLU A 40 19.75 26.85 24.36
N VAL A 41 20.64 25.92 24.75
CA VAL A 41 20.33 24.48 24.83
C VAL A 41 19.28 24.21 25.90
N GLU A 42 19.38 24.82 27.08
CA GLU A 42 18.42 24.66 28.16
C GLU A 42 17.05 25.24 27.77
N ALA A 43 17.00 26.39 27.11
CA ALA A 43 15.75 26.96 26.59
C ALA A 43 15.11 26.07 25.50
N GLU A 44 15.90 25.44 24.63
CA GLU A 44 15.38 24.51 23.63
C GLU A 44 14.92 23.18 24.24
N LEU A 45 15.64 22.64 25.22
CA LEU A 45 15.23 21.45 25.98
C LEU A 45 13.95 21.71 26.79
N GLU A 46 13.80 22.91 27.37
CA GLU A 46 12.58 23.32 28.05
C GLU A 46 11.40 23.43 27.07
N LYS A 47 11.62 23.95 25.85
CA LYS A 47 10.61 23.94 24.79
C LYS A 47 10.23 22.52 24.36
N ILE A 48 11.19 21.59 24.30
CA ILE A 48 10.93 20.18 23.99
C ILE A 48 10.10 19.53 25.11
N GLY A 49 10.44 19.76 26.38
CA GLY A 49 9.69 19.28 27.54
C GLY A 49 8.29 19.88 27.64
N LYS A 50 8.12 21.19 27.38
CA LYS A 50 6.82 21.85 27.32
C LYS A 50 6.01 21.40 26.10
N ASN A 51 6.65 21.06 24.98
CA ASN A 51 5.96 20.56 23.79
C ASN A 51 5.42 19.14 23.96
N ALA A 52 6.02 18.30 24.80
CA ALA A 52 5.45 17.00 25.15
C ALA A 52 4.09 17.17 25.86
N ASN A 53 4.00 18.14 26.81
CA ASN A 53 2.74 18.49 27.48
C ASN A 53 1.81 19.36 26.61
N SER A 54 2.35 20.13 25.65
CA SER A 54 1.54 20.91 24.69
C SER A 54 0.98 20.02 23.59
N THR A 55 1.58 18.87 23.29
CA THR A 55 1.01 17.93 22.32
C THR A 55 -0.29 17.37 22.86
N GLU A 56 -0.41 17.07 24.15
CA GLU A 56 -1.69 16.69 24.77
C GLU A 56 -2.73 17.83 24.75
N SER A 57 -2.31 19.07 25.00
CA SER A 57 -3.20 20.24 24.88
C SER A 57 -3.64 20.48 23.42
N ILE A 58 -2.73 20.37 22.46
CA ILE A 58 -2.99 20.51 21.02
C ILE A 58 -3.86 19.36 20.53
N VAL A 59 -3.64 18.14 21.02
CA VAL A 59 -4.52 16.98 20.77
C VAL A 59 -5.92 17.27 21.30
N ALA A 60 -6.04 17.76 22.54
CA ALA A 60 -7.32 18.09 23.13
C ALA A 60 -8.03 19.22 22.38
N ASP A 61 -7.32 20.28 22.00
CA ASP A 61 -7.83 21.42 21.24
C ASP A 61 -8.27 20.99 19.83
N ILE A 62 -7.47 20.16 19.15
CA ILE A 62 -7.82 19.61 17.83
C ILE A 62 -9.03 18.67 17.95
N GLN A 63 -9.10 17.82 18.98
CA GLN A 63 -10.25 16.95 19.21
C GLN A 63 -11.52 17.74 19.49
N GLU A 64 -11.43 18.85 20.24
CA GLU A 64 -12.56 19.72 20.50
C GLU A 64 -12.97 20.53 19.25
N GLU A 65 -12.01 20.96 18.43
CA GLU A 65 -12.28 21.57 17.11
C GLU A 65 -12.98 20.57 16.18
N GLN A 66 -12.54 19.30 16.14
CA GLN A 66 -13.20 18.23 15.38
C GLN A 66 -14.65 18.00 15.84
N ARG A 67 -14.87 17.90 17.16
CA ARG A 67 -16.23 17.75 17.74
C ARG A 67 -17.12 18.94 17.40
N THR A 68 -16.57 20.15 17.45
CA THR A 68 -17.31 21.38 17.15
C THR A 68 -17.70 21.45 15.68
N ILE A 69 -16.74 21.24 14.78
CA ILE A 69 -16.97 21.22 13.32
C ILE A 69 -18.01 20.16 12.95
N PHE A 70 -17.88 18.95 13.50
CA PHE A 70 -18.82 17.87 13.23
C PHE A 70 -20.22 18.19 13.74
N ARG A 71 -20.34 18.70 14.98
CA ARG A 71 -21.61 19.10 15.59
C ARG A 71 -22.29 20.23 14.81
N GLU A 72 -21.55 21.22 14.35
CA GLU A 72 -22.09 22.32 13.54
C GLU A 72 -22.58 21.84 12.17
N ALA A 73 -21.81 20.97 11.50
CA ALA A 73 -22.20 20.38 10.22
C ALA A 73 -23.47 19.51 10.38
N GLN A 74 -23.53 18.70 11.44
CA GLN A 74 -24.67 17.86 11.76
C GLN A 74 -25.92 18.68 12.10
N ASN A 75 -25.79 19.75 12.88
CA ASN A 75 -26.90 20.65 13.21
C ASN A 75 -27.47 21.33 11.96
N ARG A 76 -26.60 21.84 11.06
CA ARG A 76 -27.02 22.43 9.79
C ARG A 76 -27.70 21.41 8.87
N PHE A 77 -27.19 20.18 8.85
CA PHE A 77 -27.82 19.08 8.12
C PHE A 77 -29.22 18.77 8.66
N HIS A 78 -29.39 18.62 9.98
CA HIS A 78 -30.70 18.41 10.58
C HIS A 78 -31.65 19.60 10.40
N GLU A 79 -31.16 20.83 10.44
CA GLU A 79 -31.96 22.02 10.10
C GLU A 79 -32.43 21.99 8.64
N SER A 80 -31.60 21.52 7.71
CA SER A 80 -31.99 21.38 6.31
C SER A 80 -33.10 20.33 6.11
N LEU A 81 -33.04 19.19 6.83
CA LEU A 81 -34.05 18.13 6.78
C LEU A 81 -35.40 18.54 7.38
N ARG A 82 -35.42 19.52 8.29
CA ARG A 82 -36.66 20.06 8.88
C ARG A 82 -37.41 21.00 7.93
N GLN A 83 -36.79 21.46 6.85
CA GLN A 83 -37.44 22.31 5.85
C GLN A 83 -38.17 21.44 4.81
N ARG A 84 -39.48 21.66 4.61
CA ARG A 84 -40.30 20.87 3.68
C ARG A 84 -39.73 20.92 2.24
N PRO A 85 -39.66 19.78 1.53
CA PRO A 85 -38.94 19.69 0.28
C PRO A 85 -39.57 20.57 -0.81
N THR A 86 -38.81 21.57 -1.27
CA THR A 86 -39.06 22.40 -2.46
C THR A 86 -37.84 22.34 -3.39
N ARG A 87 -37.91 22.81 -4.65
CA ARG A 87 -36.70 22.86 -5.52
C ARG A 87 -35.53 23.64 -4.88
N ALA A 88 -35.81 24.59 -3.99
CA ALA A 88 -34.80 25.29 -3.19
C ALA A 88 -34.11 24.38 -2.16
N THR A 89 -34.81 23.40 -1.58
CA THR A 89 -34.25 22.48 -0.57
C THR A 89 -33.18 21.55 -1.13
N ARG A 90 -33.21 21.16 -2.41
CA ARG A 90 -32.11 20.37 -3.02
C ARG A 90 -30.80 21.15 -3.12
N ALA A 91 -30.87 22.47 -3.30
CA ALA A 91 -29.69 23.33 -3.29
C ALA A 91 -29.15 23.52 -1.86
N VAL A 92 -30.05 23.60 -0.87
CA VAL A 92 -29.71 23.65 0.55
C VAL A 92 -29.12 22.32 1.03
N GLU A 93 -29.66 21.18 0.62
CA GLU A 93 -29.12 19.84 0.87
C GLU A 93 -27.73 19.69 0.26
N ARG A 94 -27.53 20.04 -1.02
CA ARG A 94 -26.19 20.02 -1.64
C ARG A 94 -25.20 20.94 -0.92
N ALA A 95 -25.64 22.11 -0.47
CA ALA A 95 -24.81 23.00 0.32
C ALA A 95 -24.47 22.39 1.69
N ALA A 96 -25.41 21.71 2.36
CA ALA A 96 -25.18 21.00 3.62
C ALA A 96 -24.20 19.82 3.43
N TYR A 97 -24.34 19.04 2.36
CA TYR A 97 -23.39 17.98 1.99
C TYR A 97 -22.00 18.52 1.68
N GLN A 98 -21.92 19.63 0.94
CA GLN A 98 -20.65 20.30 0.66
C GLN A 98 -19.98 20.79 1.96
N GLN A 99 -20.76 21.28 2.92
CA GLN A 99 -20.26 21.67 4.24
C GLN A 99 -19.80 20.47 5.07
N MET A 100 -20.50 19.33 5.04
CA MET A 100 -20.04 18.08 5.66
C MET A 100 -18.76 17.55 5.02
N TRP A 101 -18.64 17.63 3.69
CA TRP A 101 -17.44 17.24 2.96
C TRP A 101 -16.25 18.15 3.31
N LEU A 102 -16.44 19.47 3.36
CA LEU A 102 -15.43 20.43 3.80
C LEU A 102 -15.03 20.22 5.26
N ALA A 103 -15.99 19.87 6.13
CA ALA A 103 -15.74 19.48 7.51
C ALA A 103 -14.88 18.21 7.59
N GLY A 104 -15.19 17.15 6.83
CA GLY A 104 -14.37 15.94 6.75
C GLY A 104 -12.96 16.21 6.24
N ALA A 105 -12.81 17.03 5.19
CA ALA A 105 -11.50 17.44 4.68
C ALA A 105 -10.69 18.24 5.71
N ARG A 106 -11.35 19.13 6.48
CA ARG A 106 -10.73 19.88 7.58
C ARG A 106 -10.32 18.97 8.74
N ILE A 107 -11.15 17.99 9.10
CA ILE A 107 -10.84 16.98 10.12
C ILE A 107 -9.61 16.16 9.69
N ASN A 108 -9.52 15.75 8.43
CA ASN A 108 -8.35 15.04 7.89
C ASN A 108 -7.09 15.91 7.86
N GLU A 109 -7.20 17.18 7.50
CA GLU A 109 -6.08 18.13 7.57
C GLU A 109 -5.62 18.35 9.01
N LEU A 110 -6.55 18.46 9.97
CA LEU A 110 -6.24 18.53 11.40
C LEU A 110 -5.59 17.24 11.91
N GLN A 111 -6.03 16.06 11.45
CA GLN A 111 -5.38 14.78 11.75
C GLN A 111 -3.98 14.70 11.14
N ARG A 112 -3.76 15.26 9.95
CA ARG A 112 -2.45 15.33 9.32
C ARG A 112 -1.53 16.31 10.04
N GLN A 113 -2.04 17.45 10.49
CA GLN A 113 -1.32 18.41 11.33
C GLN A 113 -0.98 17.80 12.68
N LEU A 114 -1.89 17.02 13.26
CA LEU A 114 -1.66 16.25 14.46
C LEU A 114 -0.57 15.19 14.26
N GLN A 115 -0.64 14.42 13.17
CA GLN A 115 0.38 13.45 12.82
C GLN A 115 1.73 14.12 12.58
N MET A 116 1.79 15.29 11.94
CA MET A 116 3.03 16.04 11.74
C MET A 116 3.58 16.59 13.06
N ALA A 117 2.73 17.16 13.92
CA ALA A 117 3.09 17.68 15.24
C ALA A 117 3.56 16.56 16.20
N ALA A 118 2.94 15.38 16.11
CA ALA A 118 3.28 14.18 16.86
C ALA A 118 4.39 13.33 16.20
N SER A 119 4.79 13.64 14.96
CA SER A 119 5.77 12.82 14.24
C SER A 119 7.16 12.95 14.84
N ALA A 120 7.70 11.81 15.26
CA ALA A 120 9.10 11.63 15.64
C ALA A 120 10.11 12.34 14.72
N PRO A 121 9.96 12.40 13.38
CA PRO A 121 10.90 13.12 12.51
C PRO A 121 11.06 14.63 12.77
N TYR A 122 10.04 15.35 13.24
CA TYR A 122 10.18 16.79 13.55
C TYR A 122 10.98 17.01 14.83
N GLN A 123 10.70 16.24 15.88
CA GLN A 123 11.50 16.26 17.12
C GLN A 123 12.91 15.72 16.89
N MET A 124 13.06 14.70 16.05
CA MET A 124 14.35 14.11 15.67
C MET A 124 15.21 15.10 14.88
N LYS A 125 14.63 15.87 13.94
CA LYS A 125 15.37 16.93 13.23
C LYS A 125 15.83 18.04 14.18
N ARG A 126 14.99 18.46 15.12
CA ARG A 126 15.34 19.49 16.12
C ARG A 126 16.44 19.01 17.07
N ASN A 127 16.36 17.75 17.50
CA ASN A 127 17.41 17.11 18.31
C ASN A 127 18.71 16.90 17.52
N GLN A 128 18.62 16.56 16.22
CA GLN A 128 19.78 16.47 15.33
C GLN A 128 20.43 17.84 15.12
N ASP A 129 19.66 18.91 14.98
CA ASP A 129 20.17 20.28 14.84
C ASP A 129 20.85 20.76 16.13
N LEU A 130 20.29 20.44 17.30
CA LEU A 130 20.92 20.68 18.61
C LEU A 130 22.25 19.92 18.76
N MET A 131 22.25 18.63 18.42
CA MET A 131 23.48 17.80 18.41
C MET A 131 24.52 18.35 17.44
N ARG A 132 24.10 18.79 16.26
CA ARG A 132 24.99 19.41 15.26
C ARG A 132 25.61 20.69 15.82
N ARG A 133 24.80 21.61 16.35
CA ARG A 133 25.28 22.86 16.97
C ARG A 133 26.27 22.60 18.08
N MET A 134 25.97 21.66 18.97
CA MET A 134 26.87 21.28 20.07
C MET A 134 28.19 20.69 19.58
N SER A 135 28.16 19.85 18.53
CA SER A 135 29.36 19.27 17.91
C SER A 135 30.20 20.32 17.16
N THR A 136 29.57 21.33 16.57
CA THR A 136 30.25 22.40 15.82
C THR A 136 30.68 23.58 16.70
N TRP A 137 30.19 23.72 17.93
CA TRP A 137 30.53 24.87 18.77
C TRP A 137 32.05 25.00 18.97
N GLN A 138 32.77 23.89 19.13
CA GLN A 138 34.24 23.91 19.26
C GLN A 138 34.94 24.49 18.02
N THR A 139 34.33 24.39 16.84
CA THR A 139 34.89 24.96 15.61
C THR A 139 34.68 26.48 15.52
N THR A 140 33.69 27.02 16.25
CA THR A 140 33.42 28.47 16.36
C THR A 140 34.38 29.21 17.28
N LEU A 141 35.16 28.48 18.10
CA LEU A 141 36.25 29.05 18.87
C LEU A 141 37.39 29.48 17.95
N SER A 142 37.88 30.70 18.16
CA SER A 142 39.03 31.23 17.44
C SER A 142 40.30 30.41 17.73
N PRO A 143 41.35 30.50 16.89
CA PRO A 143 42.61 29.80 17.12
C PRO A 143 43.27 30.10 18.48
N LYS A 144 43.01 31.27 19.07
CA LYS A 144 43.49 31.67 20.41
C LYS A 144 42.64 31.10 21.56
N GLU A 145 41.35 30.87 21.33
CA GLU A 145 40.41 30.36 22.34
C GLU A 145 40.45 28.83 22.47
N ARG A 146 40.73 28.09 21.39
CA ARG A 146 40.80 26.61 21.41
C ARG A 146 41.82 26.06 22.41
N PRO A 147 43.06 26.59 22.51
CA PRO A 147 44.02 26.13 23.52
C PRO A 147 43.52 26.35 24.94
N ILE A 148 42.79 27.44 25.20
CA ILE A 148 42.16 27.73 26.49
C ILE A 148 41.10 26.67 26.79
N PHE A 149 40.16 26.42 25.88
CA PHE A 149 39.15 25.37 26.08
C PHE A 149 39.78 23.98 26.37
N LEU A 150 40.86 23.62 25.69
CA LEU A 150 41.55 22.34 25.91
C LEU A 150 42.33 22.28 27.24
N ARG A 151 42.86 23.41 27.69
CA ARG A 151 43.68 23.50 28.92
C ARG A 151 42.85 23.41 30.19
N TYR A 152 41.64 23.98 30.21
CA TYR A 152 40.78 24.08 31.40
C TYR A 152 39.75 22.94 31.45
N PRO A 153 39.90 21.91 32.31
CA PRO A 153 39.02 20.73 32.35
C PRO A 153 37.57 21.05 32.67
N GLU A 154 37.30 22.09 33.46
CA GLU A 154 35.96 22.49 33.84
C GLU A 154 35.09 22.91 32.64
N LEU A 155 35.68 23.54 31.62
CA LEU A 155 34.97 23.93 30.40
C LEU A 155 34.60 22.70 29.56
N ARG A 156 35.51 21.72 29.48
CA ARG A 156 35.28 20.45 28.77
C ARG A 156 34.23 19.61 29.46
N ASN A 157 34.28 19.53 30.79
CA ASN A 157 33.29 18.81 31.59
C ASN A 157 31.90 19.41 31.42
N ARG A 158 31.79 20.75 31.43
CA ARG A 158 30.51 21.45 31.21
C ARG A 158 29.98 21.24 29.79
N HIS A 159 30.83 21.32 28.77
CA HIS A 159 30.42 21.02 27.38
C HIS A 159 29.98 19.56 27.20
N HIS A 160 30.68 18.62 27.84
CA HIS A 160 30.32 17.20 27.84
C HIS A 160 28.98 16.93 28.56
N GLU A 161 28.75 17.58 29.70
CA GLU A 161 27.48 17.50 30.44
C GLU A 161 26.31 17.97 29.56
N LEU A 162 26.46 19.10 28.86
CA LEU A 162 25.44 19.61 27.93
C LEU A 162 25.19 18.62 26.77
N MET A 163 26.25 18.04 26.20
CA MET A 163 26.14 17.00 25.17
C MET A 163 25.37 15.78 25.66
N GLN A 164 25.66 15.29 26.88
CA GLN A 164 24.96 14.15 27.47
C GLN A 164 23.48 14.45 27.73
N ARG A 165 23.13 15.68 28.15
CA ARG A 165 21.74 16.09 28.36
C ARG A 165 20.95 16.10 27.04
N VAL A 166 21.51 16.67 25.97
CA VAL A 166 20.89 16.65 24.64
C VAL A 166 20.74 15.22 24.13
N PHE A 167 21.76 14.38 24.31
CA PHE A 167 21.72 12.97 23.91
C PHE A 167 20.67 12.18 24.69
N THR A 168 20.55 12.39 26.00
CA THR A 168 19.55 11.73 26.85
C THR A 168 18.14 12.14 26.43
N ALA A 169 17.90 13.43 26.17
CA ALA A 169 16.63 13.94 25.67
C ALA A 169 16.25 13.36 24.29
N ALA A 170 17.25 13.10 23.42
CA ALA A 170 17.03 12.44 22.14
C ALA A 170 16.75 10.93 22.26
N GLN A 171 17.23 10.28 23.33
CA GLN A 171 17.01 8.86 23.59
C GLN A 171 15.74 8.55 24.37
N THR A 172 15.24 9.48 25.20
CA THR A 172 13.93 9.38 25.84
C THR A 172 12.83 9.49 24.78
N ARG A 173 12.50 8.38 24.13
CA ARG A 173 11.28 8.25 23.31
C ARG A 173 10.07 8.50 24.23
N PRO A 174 9.05 9.27 23.80
CA PRO A 174 7.78 9.24 24.50
C PRO A 174 7.29 7.79 24.52
N ARG A 175 7.01 7.28 25.72
CA ARG A 175 6.48 5.93 25.94
C ARG A 175 5.18 5.82 25.15
N ARG A 176 5.13 4.90 24.17
CA ARG A 176 3.95 4.58 23.36
C ARG A 176 2.90 3.93 24.29
N GLU A 177 2.12 4.75 24.97
CA GLU A 177 0.88 4.32 25.65
C GLU A 177 -0.26 5.25 25.22
N GLN A 178 -0.61 5.21 23.94
CA GLN A 178 -1.94 5.66 23.49
C GLN A 178 -2.42 4.70 22.41
N THR A 179 -3.05 3.62 22.86
CA THR A 179 -4.15 3.00 22.13
C THR A 179 -5.21 4.08 21.94
N LEU A 180 -5.36 4.60 20.72
CA LEU A 180 -6.54 5.41 20.38
C LEU A 180 -7.78 4.53 20.59
N PRO A 181 -8.81 4.99 21.34
CA PRO A 181 -10.05 4.25 21.46
C PRO A 181 -10.67 4.09 20.06
N THR A 182 -10.89 2.84 19.67
CA THR A 182 -11.32 2.44 18.31
C THR A 182 -12.85 2.38 18.19
N ASP A 183 -13.60 2.69 19.25
CA ASP A 183 -15.07 2.58 19.27
C ASP A 183 -15.75 3.95 19.34
N MET A 184 -16.30 4.41 18.21
CA MET A 184 -17.32 5.48 18.18
C MET A 184 -18.39 5.27 17.09
N THR A 185 -18.65 4.04 16.62
CA THR A 185 -19.65 3.78 15.57
C THR A 185 -20.84 2.91 16.03
N ALA A 186 -21.06 2.76 17.33
CA ALA A 186 -22.03 1.79 17.85
C ALA A 186 -23.51 2.24 17.87
N ASP A 187 -23.86 3.48 17.54
CA ASP A 187 -25.26 3.90 17.56
C ASP A 187 -25.63 4.59 16.24
N LEU A 188 -26.54 3.96 15.49
CA LEU A 188 -27.61 4.55 14.65
C LEU A 188 -27.91 3.66 13.43
N ALA A 189 -28.64 2.57 13.67
CA ALA A 189 -29.35 1.85 12.62
C ALA A 189 -30.70 2.55 12.35
N LEU A 190 -30.92 3.04 11.13
CA LEU A 190 -32.24 3.40 10.62
C LEU A 190 -32.45 2.73 9.27
N ASP A 191 -33.51 1.91 9.25
CA ASP A 191 -33.91 1.00 8.19
C ASP A 191 -34.76 1.77 7.16
N ASP A 192 -34.28 1.95 5.92
CA ASP A 192 -35.14 2.31 4.78
C ASP A 192 -34.67 1.60 3.51
N ARG A 193 -35.50 0.67 3.03
CA ARG A 193 -35.16 -0.31 1.97
C ARG A 193 -35.49 0.19 0.57
N SER A 194 -36.01 1.40 0.41
CA SER A 194 -36.62 1.85 -0.86
C SER A 194 -35.70 2.65 -1.80
N LEU A 195 -34.46 2.94 -1.41
CA LEU A 195 -33.49 3.72 -2.21
C LEU A 195 -32.40 2.88 -2.90
N ARG A 196 -32.44 1.56 -2.76
CA ARG A 196 -31.39 0.60 -3.15
C ARG A 196 -31.09 0.53 -4.67
N ASP A 197 -32.02 0.95 -5.52
CA ASP A 197 -31.91 0.68 -6.97
C ASP A 197 -31.34 1.85 -7.80
N ARG A 198 -31.04 3.02 -7.20
CA ARG A 198 -30.63 4.21 -7.97
C ARG A 198 -29.13 4.53 -7.99
N ALA A 199 -28.34 4.03 -7.04
CA ALA A 199 -26.91 4.38 -6.95
C ALA A 199 -26.01 3.56 -7.89
N VAL A 200 -26.47 2.39 -8.37
CA VAL A 200 -25.61 1.44 -9.12
C VAL A 200 -25.41 1.83 -10.59
N VAL A 201 -26.29 2.65 -11.17
CA VAL A 201 -26.30 2.91 -12.63
C VAL A 201 -25.43 4.11 -13.05
N ASP A 202 -25.02 5.01 -12.14
CA ASP A 202 -24.31 6.24 -12.49
C ASP A 202 -22.76 6.18 -12.42
N TYR A 203 -22.15 5.06 -11.98
CA TYR A 203 -20.68 4.91 -11.96
C TYR A 203 -20.04 4.91 -13.36
N ALA A 204 -20.79 4.54 -14.41
CA ALA A 204 -20.30 4.51 -15.79
C ALA A 204 -20.10 5.90 -16.41
N HIS A 205 -20.47 6.98 -15.71
CA HIS A 205 -20.33 8.37 -16.18
C HIS A 205 -19.34 9.21 -15.34
N ALA A 206 -18.54 8.58 -14.48
CA ALA A 206 -17.50 9.27 -13.71
C ALA A 206 -16.47 9.92 -14.64
N GLN A 207 -16.10 11.17 -14.36
CA GLN A 207 -15.08 11.90 -15.12
C GLN A 207 -13.76 11.11 -15.09
N GLN A 208 -13.19 10.85 -16.26
CA GLN A 208 -11.86 10.25 -16.36
C GLN A 208 -10.84 11.19 -15.72
N GLY A 209 -10.14 10.70 -14.71
CA GLY A 209 -9.11 11.44 -13.99
C GLY A 209 -7.75 10.76 -14.06
N PRO A 210 -6.70 11.37 -13.46
CA PRO A 210 -5.35 10.83 -13.40
C PRO A 210 -5.30 9.36 -12.95
N LEU A 211 -6.15 8.95 -12.02
CA LEU A 211 -6.21 7.59 -11.51
C LEU A 211 -6.67 6.58 -12.57
N GLN A 212 -7.72 6.89 -13.38
CA GLN A 212 -8.08 5.99 -14.49
C GLN A 212 -7.01 5.96 -15.58
N GLN A 213 -6.28 7.05 -15.77
CA GLN A 213 -5.18 7.03 -16.73
C GLN A 213 -4.11 6.01 -16.31
N ALA A 214 -3.82 5.87 -15.02
CA ALA A 214 -2.86 4.90 -14.49
C ALA A 214 -3.46 3.51 -14.19
N GLN A 215 -4.72 3.24 -14.58
CA GLN A 215 -5.45 2.06 -14.13
C GLN A 215 -4.77 0.74 -14.52
N TYR A 216 -4.13 0.68 -15.69
CA TYR A 216 -3.44 -0.53 -16.15
C TYR A 216 -2.26 -0.89 -15.24
N GLU A 217 -1.42 0.10 -14.93
CA GLU A 217 -0.26 -0.06 -14.05
C GLU A 217 -0.68 -0.31 -12.60
N LEU A 218 -1.73 0.38 -12.15
CA LEU A 218 -2.33 0.16 -10.83
C LEU A 218 -2.87 -1.26 -10.68
N LYS A 219 -3.57 -1.80 -11.70
CA LYS A 219 -4.10 -3.17 -11.68
C LYS A 219 -3.01 -4.23 -11.58
N ARG A 220 -1.80 -3.94 -12.06
CA ARG A 220 -0.63 -4.83 -11.90
C ARG A 220 0.00 -4.70 -10.52
N LEU A 221 0.09 -3.49 -9.98
CA LEU A 221 0.66 -3.23 -8.66
C LEU A 221 -0.26 -3.73 -7.54
N LEU A 222 -1.56 -3.49 -7.67
CA LEU A 222 -2.62 -3.76 -6.72
C LEU A 222 -3.45 -4.95 -7.20
N ASN A 223 -2.79 -6.07 -7.44
CA ASN A 223 -3.45 -7.32 -7.82
C ASN A 223 -3.91 -8.06 -6.56
N LEU A 224 -5.21 -8.29 -6.42
CA LEU A 224 -5.78 -9.08 -5.34
C LEU A 224 -6.01 -10.52 -5.81
N GLN A 225 -5.65 -11.47 -4.96
CA GLN A 225 -5.91 -12.90 -5.15
C GLN A 225 -6.63 -13.51 -3.94
N TRP A 226 -7.18 -14.70 -4.16
CA TRP A 226 -7.74 -15.53 -3.10
C TRP A 226 -6.65 -16.38 -2.45
N ASP A 227 -6.61 -16.36 -1.12
CA ASP A 227 -5.84 -17.32 -0.33
C ASP A 227 -6.62 -17.70 0.93
N ASN A 228 -6.97 -18.98 1.07
CA ASN A 228 -7.57 -19.56 2.28
C ASN A 228 -8.66 -18.67 2.92
N GLU A 229 -9.71 -18.38 2.14
CA GLU A 229 -10.87 -17.53 2.49
C GLU A 229 -10.65 -16.02 2.57
N ARG A 230 -9.44 -15.53 2.30
CA ARG A 230 -9.05 -14.13 2.44
C ARG A 230 -8.69 -13.51 1.09
N LEU A 231 -8.75 -12.18 1.04
CA LEU A 231 -8.11 -11.41 -0.02
C LEU A 231 -6.68 -11.09 0.37
N GLN A 232 -5.74 -11.27 -0.57
CA GLN A 232 -4.34 -10.91 -0.39
C GLN A 232 -3.80 -10.18 -1.61
N ILE A 233 -2.78 -9.36 -1.41
CA ILE A 233 -2.01 -8.82 -2.52
C ILE A 233 -1.17 -9.96 -3.12
N ASP A 234 -1.32 -10.17 -4.41
CA ASP A 234 -0.54 -11.12 -5.18
C ASP A 234 0.86 -10.55 -5.43
N ALA A 235 1.71 -10.65 -4.40
CA ALA A 235 3.11 -10.25 -4.47
C ALA A 235 3.92 -11.18 -5.39
N GLU A 236 3.45 -12.41 -5.65
CA GLU A 236 4.09 -13.33 -6.59
C GLU A 236 3.87 -12.88 -8.04
N ALA A 237 2.70 -12.31 -8.36
CA ALA A 237 2.46 -11.65 -9.65
C ALA A 237 3.37 -10.43 -9.90
N TRP A 238 3.98 -9.86 -8.86
CA TRP A 238 5.06 -8.90 -9.09
C TRP A 238 6.27 -9.61 -9.69
N ASN A 239 6.60 -10.82 -9.26
CA ASN A 239 7.75 -11.57 -9.75
C ASN A 239 7.46 -12.34 -11.05
N ALA A 240 6.19 -12.66 -11.31
CA ALA A 240 5.76 -13.26 -12.56
C ALA A 240 5.86 -12.23 -13.70
N VAL A 241 6.54 -12.60 -14.78
CA VAL A 241 6.67 -11.85 -16.03
C VAL A 241 5.28 -11.77 -16.70
N GLY A 242 4.43 -10.88 -16.20
CA GLY A 242 3.08 -10.69 -16.72
C GLY A 242 3.12 -10.12 -18.15
N GLY A 243 2.65 -10.91 -19.12
CA GLY A 243 2.56 -10.52 -20.53
C GLY A 243 3.78 -10.89 -21.39
N GLY A 244 4.67 -11.79 -20.93
CA GLY A 244 5.83 -12.24 -21.69
C GLY A 244 6.99 -11.23 -21.75
N MET A 245 6.90 -10.12 -21.01
CA MET A 245 7.94 -9.09 -20.89
C MET A 245 8.79 -9.31 -19.65
N THR A 246 10.08 -9.53 -19.83
CA THR A 246 11.03 -9.68 -18.71
C THR A 246 11.06 -8.40 -17.86
N PRO A 247 11.58 -8.46 -16.61
CA PRO A 247 11.70 -7.26 -15.76
C PRO A 247 12.57 -6.19 -16.45
N GLN A 248 13.53 -6.64 -17.25
CA GLN A 248 14.39 -5.79 -18.07
C GLN A 248 13.61 -5.14 -19.23
N ASP A 249 12.68 -5.86 -19.85
CA ASP A 249 11.82 -5.30 -20.92
C ASP A 249 10.88 -4.23 -20.35
N LEU A 250 10.33 -4.48 -19.16
CA LEU A 250 9.54 -3.49 -18.42
C LEU A 250 10.39 -2.25 -18.05
N GLU A 251 11.60 -2.44 -17.54
CA GLU A 251 12.51 -1.32 -17.26
C GLU A 251 12.83 -0.53 -18.54
N ASN A 252 13.12 -1.21 -19.65
CA ASN A 252 13.42 -0.59 -20.93
C ASN A 252 12.22 0.18 -21.50
N ASP A 253 11.01 -0.38 -21.45
CA ASP A 253 9.77 0.29 -21.87
C ASP A 253 9.49 1.54 -21.01
N ALA A 254 9.73 1.44 -19.70
CA ALA A 254 9.59 2.58 -18.79
C ALA A 254 10.59 3.68 -19.15
N LEU A 255 11.86 3.32 -19.36
CA LEU A 255 12.93 4.23 -19.78
C LEU A 255 12.63 4.89 -21.14
N GLU A 256 12.09 4.13 -22.10
CA GLU A 256 11.68 4.65 -23.41
C GLU A 256 10.49 5.62 -23.30
N LEU A 257 9.46 5.27 -22.52
CA LEU A 257 8.31 6.14 -22.23
C LEU A 257 8.74 7.43 -21.54
N MET A 258 9.63 7.34 -20.55
CA MET A 258 10.21 8.49 -19.85
C MET A 258 11.03 9.38 -20.80
N GLY A 259 11.87 8.77 -21.64
CA GLY A 259 12.68 9.46 -22.65
C GLY A 259 11.82 10.19 -23.68
N LYS A 260 10.76 9.56 -24.19
CA LYS A 260 9.78 10.17 -25.11
C LYS A 260 9.09 11.39 -24.50
N ARG A 261 8.92 11.42 -23.17
CA ARG A 261 8.22 12.50 -22.45
C ARG A 261 9.14 13.58 -21.89
N GLY A 262 10.44 13.47 -22.13
CA GLY A 262 11.43 14.46 -21.69
C GLY A 262 11.67 14.46 -20.17
N ALA A 263 11.30 13.39 -19.47
CA ALA A 263 11.62 13.23 -18.06
C ALA A 263 13.14 12.97 -17.91
N VAL A 264 13.82 13.83 -17.16
CA VAL A 264 15.27 13.72 -16.94
C VAL A 264 15.51 12.74 -15.79
N LEU A 265 16.11 11.59 -16.11
CA LEU A 265 16.70 10.73 -15.08
C LEU A 265 17.89 11.46 -14.46
N ASP A 266 17.78 11.79 -13.17
CA ASP A 266 18.98 11.89 -12.36
C ASP A 266 19.57 10.47 -12.25
N THR A 267 20.54 10.17 -13.11
CA THR A 267 21.25 8.88 -13.22
C THR A 267 22.20 8.64 -12.04
N ASN A 268 21.84 9.15 -10.85
CA ASN A 268 22.65 9.05 -9.64
C ASN A 268 22.87 7.56 -9.25
N PRO A 269 24.08 7.19 -8.81
CA PRO A 269 24.61 5.81 -8.83
C PRO A 269 24.01 4.85 -7.79
N ILE A 270 22.96 5.24 -7.05
CA ILE A 270 22.20 4.30 -6.18
C ILE A 270 21.44 3.28 -7.06
N ASN A 271 21.04 3.66 -8.27
CA ASN A 271 20.45 2.75 -9.26
C ASN A 271 21.46 1.71 -9.81
N ARG A 272 22.78 1.91 -9.66
CA ARG A 272 23.80 0.90 -9.99
C ARG A 272 24.16 -0.02 -8.82
N TYR A 273 23.79 0.31 -7.59
CA TYR A 273 24.12 -0.51 -6.41
C TYR A 273 23.05 -1.55 -6.04
N ASN A 274 21.87 -1.53 -6.67
CA ASN A 274 20.75 -2.44 -6.38
C ASN A 274 20.25 -3.22 -7.61
N GLY A 275 21.11 -3.48 -8.61
CA GLY A 275 20.78 -4.32 -9.78
C GLY A 275 20.44 -5.79 -9.45
N SER A 276 20.32 -6.15 -8.17
CA SER A 276 19.83 -7.45 -7.69
C SER A 276 18.60 -7.35 -6.78
N ARG A 277 18.01 -6.16 -6.55
CA ARG A 277 16.94 -5.93 -5.56
C ARG A 277 15.87 -4.91 -5.95
N SER A 278 15.73 -4.52 -7.22
CA SER A 278 14.52 -3.83 -7.67
C SER A 278 13.35 -4.81 -7.61
N ASN A 279 12.58 -4.77 -6.51
CA ASN A 279 11.30 -5.46 -6.46
C ASN A 279 10.41 -4.87 -7.57
N HIS A 280 9.75 -5.69 -8.38
CA HIS A 280 8.89 -5.26 -9.50
C HIS A 280 7.85 -4.21 -9.13
N ALA A 281 7.39 -4.18 -7.88
CA ALA A 281 6.53 -3.11 -7.38
C ALA A 281 7.15 -1.70 -7.62
N THR A 282 8.47 -1.58 -7.45
CA THR A 282 9.21 -0.33 -7.71
C THR A 282 9.27 0.01 -9.20
N THR A 283 9.44 -0.98 -10.08
CA THR A 283 9.39 -0.80 -11.54
C THR A 283 8.00 -0.39 -12.01
N LEU A 284 6.95 -1.05 -11.53
CA LEU A 284 5.55 -0.68 -11.81
C LEU A 284 5.25 0.75 -11.34
N PHE A 285 5.78 1.15 -10.18
CA PHE A 285 5.67 2.53 -9.72
C PHE A 285 6.38 3.53 -10.62
N GLN A 286 7.54 3.19 -11.16
CA GLN A 286 8.24 4.05 -12.11
C GLN A 286 7.43 4.29 -13.38
N PHE A 287 6.65 3.31 -13.86
CA PHE A 287 5.71 3.53 -14.97
C PHE A 287 4.60 4.51 -14.59
N ILE A 288 4.01 4.36 -13.41
CA ILE A 288 3.00 5.31 -12.91
C ILE A 288 3.61 6.72 -12.87
N MET A 289 4.82 6.87 -12.34
CA MET A 289 5.55 8.13 -12.26
C MET A 289 5.84 8.74 -13.64
N ALA A 290 6.32 7.93 -14.60
CA ALA A 290 6.58 8.32 -15.99
C ALA A 290 5.34 8.91 -16.67
N ARG A 291 4.15 8.44 -16.26
CA ARG A 291 2.88 8.89 -16.81
C ARG A 291 2.55 10.34 -16.45
N PHE A 292 3.01 10.84 -15.31
CA PHE A 292 2.66 12.17 -14.79
C PHE A 292 3.74 13.25 -14.95
N ASN A 293 4.80 12.96 -15.72
CA ASN A 293 5.88 13.88 -16.09
C ASN A 293 6.30 14.84 -14.96
N THR A 294 6.83 14.27 -13.87
CA THR A 294 7.17 15.00 -12.65
C THR A 294 8.67 15.07 -12.40
N ASN A 295 9.11 16.20 -11.88
CA ASN A 295 10.48 16.42 -11.39
C ASN A 295 10.58 16.35 -9.86
N ASP A 296 9.46 16.28 -9.12
CA ASP A 296 9.46 16.15 -7.65
C ASP A 296 9.32 14.68 -7.29
N VAL A 297 10.46 13.99 -7.34
CA VAL A 297 10.59 12.57 -7.02
C VAL A 297 11.50 12.42 -5.80
N ARG A 298 11.07 11.59 -4.86
CA ARG A 298 11.87 11.21 -3.68
C ARG A 298 11.90 9.71 -3.58
N THR A 299 13.11 9.17 -3.54
CA THR A 299 13.36 7.76 -3.28
C THR A 299 14.16 7.64 -2.00
N GLY A 300 13.72 6.77 -1.09
CA GLY A 300 14.39 6.46 0.16
C GLY A 300 14.54 4.97 0.34
N PHE A 301 15.60 4.56 1.05
CA PHE A 301 15.82 3.18 1.46
C PHE A 301 16.38 3.17 2.87
N ASP A 302 15.74 2.44 3.78
CA ASP A 302 16.15 2.36 5.19
C ASP A 302 16.83 1.02 5.55
N GLY A 303 17.10 0.17 4.54
CA GLY A 303 17.66 -1.18 4.72
C GLY A 303 16.65 -2.30 4.51
N ARG A 304 15.34 -2.03 4.67
CA ARG A 304 14.27 -3.03 4.50
C ARG A 304 13.10 -2.52 3.68
N THR A 305 12.81 -1.23 3.76
CA THR A 305 11.70 -0.59 3.10
C THR A 305 12.24 0.32 2.02
N ILE A 306 11.69 0.19 0.82
CA ILE A 306 11.88 1.12 -0.28
C ILE A 306 10.70 2.08 -0.28
N THR A 307 10.99 3.37 -0.16
CA THR A 307 10.01 4.44 -0.26
C THR A 307 10.18 5.15 -1.59
N HIS A 308 9.12 5.23 -2.38
CA HIS A 308 9.03 6.07 -3.55
C HIS A 308 7.88 7.05 -3.40
N ARG A 309 8.14 8.31 -3.74
CA ARG A 309 7.12 9.33 -3.74
C ARG A 309 7.32 10.24 -4.93
N PHE A 310 6.23 10.60 -5.57
CA PHE A 310 6.25 11.72 -6.50
C PHE A 310 5.06 12.66 -6.32
N SER A 311 5.24 13.88 -6.80
CA SER A 311 4.15 14.85 -6.88
C SER A 311 4.22 15.58 -8.22
N SER A 312 3.13 15.60 -8.97
CA SER A 312 2.94 16.42 -10.16
C SER A 312 1.84 17.47 -9.89
N ASN A 313 1.46 18.21 -10.94
CA ASN A 313 0.28 19.06 -10.89
C ASN A 313 -1.02 18.25 -10.88
N GLU A 314 -0.99 17.02 -11.41
CA GLU A 314 -2.16 16.16 -11.63
C GLU A 314 -2.38 15.17 -10.49
N ALA A 315 -1.30 14.63 -9.93
CA ALA A 315 -1.37 13.59 -8.91
C ALA A 315 -0.22 13.68 -7.91
N ALA A 316 -0.41 13.12 -6.72
CA ALA A 316 0.66 12.80 -5.79
C ALA A 316 0.53 11.34 -5.37
N VAL A 317 1.62 10.60 -5.44
CA VAL A 317 1.61 9.15 -5.18
C VAL A 317 2.76 8.80 -4.26
N ASP A 318 2.48 7.94 -3.28
CA ASP A 318 3.42 7.42 -2.30
C ASP A 318 3.34 5.88 -2.33
N LEU A 319 4.50 5.23 -2.37
CA LEU A 319 4.66 3.79 -2.29
C LEU A 319 5.74 3.49 -1.27
N ASN A 320 5.39 2.71 -0.26
CA ASN A 320 6.35 2.10 0.65
C ASN A 320 6.20 0.58 0.49
N VAL A 321 7.29 -0.08 0.11
CA VAL A 321 7.29 -1.53 -0.12
C VAL A 321 8.47 -2.16 0.61
N SER A 322 8.21 -3.26 1.30
CA SER A 322 9.21 -4.16 1.86
C SER A 322 8.95 -5.59 1.34
N ASP A 323 9.67 -6.58 1.86
CA ASP A 323 9.49 -7.98 1.45
C ASP A 323 8.08 -8.50 1.71
N GLN A 324 7.36 -7.96 2.72
CA GLN A 324 6.06 -8.45 3.17
C GLN A 324 5.01 -7.36 3.41
N ASP A 325 5.40 -6.08 3.36
CA ASP A 325 4.50 -4.95 3.56
C ASP A 325 4.40 -4.09 2.30
N LEU A 326 3.20 -3.60 2.02
CA LEU A 326 2.91 -2.63 0.97
C LEU A 326 2.03 -1.51 1.55
N SER A 327 2.44 -0.27 1.37
CA SER A 327 1.61 0.90 1.61
C SER A 327 1.62 1.77 0.37
N PHE A 328 0.50 1.84 -0.32
CA PHE A 328 0.32 2.60 -1.54
C PHE A 328 -0.76 3.68 -1.34
N GLN A 329 -0.49 4.89 -1.82
CA GLN A 329 -1.42 6.00 -1.74
C GLN A 329 -1.38 6.80 -3.04
N PHE A 330 -2.52 6.97 -3.70
CA PHE A 330 -2.68 7.76 -4.91
C PHE A 330 -3.68 8.89 -4.67
N HIS A 331 -3.25 10.14 -4.85
CA HIS A 331 -4.07 11.33 -4.68
C HIS A 331 -4.17 12.10 -5.99
N GLU A 332 -5.38 12.25 -6.53
CA GLU A 332 -5.63 13.16 -7.64
C GLU A 332 -5.68 14.62 -7.14
N ARG A 333 -4.89 15.49 -7.75
CA ARG A 333 -4.86 16.93 -7.45
C ARG A 333 -5.80 17.71 -8.37
N VAL A 334 -5.96 17.21 -9.60
CA VAL A 334 -6.94 17.71 -10.57
C VAL A 334 -8.19 16.83 -10.50
N GLY A 335 -9.33 17.34 -10.96
CA GLY A 335 -10.61 16.62 -10.90
C GLY A 335 -10.50 15.18 -11.42
N PRO A 336 -11.25 14.23 -10.81
CA PRO A 336 -12.25 14.41 -9.76
C PRO A 336 -11.72 14.41 -8.32
N ARG A 337 -10.39 14.41 -8.10
CA ARG A 337 -9.74 14.48 -6.76
C ARG A 337 -9.99 13.26 -5.88
N ARG A 338 -9.99 12.07 -6.47
CA ARG A 338 -10.06 10.82 -5.70
C ARG A 338 -8.77 10.55 -4.95
N ILE A 339 -8.93 9.75 -3.90
CA ILE A 339 -7.86 9.19 -3.09
C ILE A 339 -8.06 7.68 -3.03
N LEU A 340 -7.03 6.94 -3.41
CA LEU A 340 -6.89 5.51 -3.15
C LEU A 340 -5.79 5.30 -2.12
N GLN A 341 -6.05 4.51 -1.09
CA GLN A 341 -5.05 4.04 -0.14
C GLN A 341 -5.16 2.53 -0.03
N VAL A 342 -4.03 1.83 -0.10
CA VAL A 342 -3.93 0.40 0.10
C VAL A 342 -2.80 0.14 1.09
N GLU A 343 -3.12 -0.53 2.20
CA GLU A 343 -2.15 -1.05 3.15
C GLU A 343 -2.28 -2.57 3.20
N TYR A 344 -1.19 -3.28 2.95
CA TYR A 344 -1.05 -4.72 3.16
C TYR A 344 0.16 -4.96 4.04
N ARG A 345 0.06 -5.90 4.98
CA ARG A 345 1.12 -6.17 5.95
C ARG A 345 1.49 -7.65 5.99
N ALA A 346 2.64 -7.93 6.59
CA ALA A 346 3.18 -9.27 6.77
C ALA A 346 2.26 -10.25 7.52
N ASP A 347 1.31 -9.75 8.32
CA ASP A 347 0.30 -10.55 9.01
C ASP A 347 -0.95 -10.84 8.14
N HIS A 348 -0.88 -10.54 6.85
CA HIS A 348 -1.96 -10.64 5.86
C HIS A 348 -3.16 -9.73 6.15
N SER A 349 -3.01 -8.72 7.02
CA SER A 349 -4.01 -7.66 7.13
C SER A 349 -4.01 -6.80 5.86
N LEU A 350 -5.22 -6.44 5.42
CA LEU A 350 -5.46 -5.66 4.20
C LEU A 350 -6.42 -4.52 4.53
N THR A 351 -6.05 -3.29 4.19
CA THR A 351 -6.94 -2.12 4.27
C THR A 351 -6.93 -1.39 2.94
N ILE A 352 -8.11 -1.22 2.35
CA ILE A 352 -8.30 -0.42 1.14
C ILE A 352 -9.28 0.70 1.48
N ASN A 353 -8.84 1.95 1.32
CA ASN A 353 -9.70 3.13 1.44
C ASN A 353 -9.83 3.83 0.10
N VAL A 354 -11.05 4.19 -0.24
CA VAL A 354 -11.40 4.97 -1.42
C VAL A 354 -12.18 6.19 -0.96
N TYR A 355 -11.75 7.36 -1.44
CA TYR A 355 -12.46 8.63 -1.22
C TYR A 355 -12.59 9.37 -2.54
N GLY A 356 -13.69 10.09 -2.74
CA GLY A 356 -13.95 10.90 -3.93
C GLY A 356 -15.37 10.66 -4.42
N ASP A 357 -15.51 9.88 -5.49
CA ASP A 357 -16.81 9.50 -6.06
C ASP A 357 -17.66 8.72 -5.05
N VAL A 358 -17.00 7.86 -4.26
CA VAL A 358 -17.58 7.10 -3.15
C VAL A 358 -16.65 7.20 -1.94
N VAL A 359 -17.22 7.05 -0.74
CA VAL A 359 -16.43 6.79 0.47
C VAL A 359 -16.60 5.31 0.79
N PHE A 360 -15.53 4.55 0.57
CA PHE A 360 -15.53 3.10 0.73
C PHE A 360 -14.30 2.67 1.54
N ARG A 361 -14.50 1.69 2.43
CA ARG A 361 -13.41 1.01 3.12
C ARG A 361 -13.66 -0.49 3.13
N LEU A 362 -12.62 -1.24 2.75
CA LEU A 362 -12.49 -2.66 3.05
C LEU A 362 -11.35 -2.82 4.06
N LYS A 363 -11.61 -3.45 5.19
CA LYS A 363 -10.60 -3.79 6.19
C LYS A 363 -10.69 -5.26 6.53
N GLN A 364 -9.59 -5.99 6.34
CA GLN A 364 -9.37 -7.36 6.76
C GLN A 364 -8.26 -7.36 7.82
N ASP A 365 -8.53 -7.92 9.00
CA ASP A 365 -7.51 -8.06 10.04
C ASP A 365 -6.64 -9.33 9.86
N ALA A 366 -5.64 -9.51 10.73
CA ALA A 366 -4.76 -10.68 10.69
C ALA A 366 -5.48 -12.01 10.99
N ALA A 367 -6.61 -11.98 11.69
CA ALA A 367 -7.46 -13.14 11.93
C ALA A 367 -8.37 -13.45 10.72
N GLY A 368 -8.41 -12.56 9.73
CA GLY A 368 -9.22 -12.70 8.51
C GLY A 368 -10.58 -12.03 8.63
N ASN A 369 -10.95 -11.46 9.78
CA ASN A 369 -12.23 -10.79 9.92
C ASN A 369 -12.29 -9.58 8.99
N VAL A 370 -13.40 -9.48 8.27
CA VAL A 370 -13.62 -8.42 7.28
C VAL A 370 -14.71 -7.49 7.76
N VAL A 371 -14.44 -6.19 7.62
CA VAL A 371 -15.43 -5.12 7.69
C VAL A 371 -15.38 -4.36 6.38
N VAL A 372 -16.51 -4.31 5.68
CA VAL A 372 -16.69 -3.44 4.51
C VAL A 372 -17.71 -2.38 4.88
N PHE A 373 -17.39 -1.11 4.66
CA PHE A 373 -18.39 -0.06 4.70
C PHE A 373 -18.33 0.85 3.47
N GLU A 374 -19.49 1.35 3.10
CA GLU A 374 -19.67 2.29 2.01
C GLU A 374 -20.65 3.39 2.47
N VAL A 375 -20.40 4.63 2.09
CA VAL A 375 -21.31 5.75 2.35
C VAL A 375 -22.06 6.10 1.07
N VAL A 376 -23.38 5.94 1.07
CA VAL A 376 -24.26 6.27 -0.06
C VAL A 376 -25.39 7.17 0.41
N ASP A 377 -25.58 8.31 -0.26
CA ASP A 377 -26.72 9.22 -0.04
C ASP A 377 -27.04 9.52 1.44
N ALA A 378 -25.99 9.61 2.29
CA ALA A 378 -26.00 9.84 3.74
C ALA A 378 -26.23 8.63 4.66
N THR A 379 -26.36 7.42 4.15
CA THR A 379 -26.36 6.20 4.97
C THR A 379 -24.98 5.54 4.92
N ILE A 380 -24.56 4.97 6.06
CA ILE A 380 -23.40 4.09 6.12
C ILE A 380 -23.93 2.67 6.03
N GLU A 381 -23.63 2.00 4.93
CA GLU A 381 -23.85 0.56 4.82
C GLU A 381 -22.60 -0.16 5.29
N GLN A 382 -22.77 -1.08 6.25
CA GLN A 382 -21.69 -1.87 6.80
C GLN A 382 -22.05 -3.36 6.68
N ARG A 383 -21.04 -4.17 6.36
CA ARG A 383 -21.09 -5.64 6.39
C ARG A 383 -19.87 -6.15 7.12
N GLU A 384 -20.07 -7.16 7.95
CA GLU A 384 -19.02 -7.79 8.74
C GLU A 384 -19.10 -9.30 8.58
N ALA A 385 -17.94 -9.96 8.52
CA ALA A 385 -17.84 -11.40 8.48
C ALA A 385 -16.50 -11.88 9.05
N VAL A 386 -16.43 -13.15 9.41
CA VAL A 386 -15.21 -13.79 9.93
C VAL A 386 -14.13 -14.00 8.86
N SER A 387 -14.50 -13.95 7.58
CA SER A 387 -13.61 -14.02 6.43
C SER A 387 -14.23 -13.32 5.21
N PHE A 388 -13.43 -12.97 4.20
CA PHE A 388 -13.96 -12.40 2.96
C PHE A 388 -14.82 -13.42 2.21
N ALA A 389 -14.45 -14.72 2.24
CA ALA A 389 -15.29 -15.78 1.69
C ALA A 389 -16.64 -15.89 2.39
N ALA A 390 -16.66 -15.79 3.73
CA ALA A 390 -17.91 -15.80 4.49
C ALA A 390 -18.81 -14.61 4.11
N LEU A 391 -18.24 -13.41 3.94
CA LEU A 391 -18.97 -12.24 3.45
C LEU A 391 -19.55 -12.50 2.06
N TYR A 392 -18.73 -12.99 1.13
CA TYR A 392 -19.12 -13.21 -0.26
C TYR A 392 -20.18 -14.30 -0.39
N LYS A 393 -20.10 -15.35 0.43
CA LYS A 393 -21.14 -16.39 0.49
C LYS A 393 -22.46 -15.88 1.06
N ALA A 394 -22.41 -15.00 2.06
CA ALA A 394 -23.60 -14.47 2.71
C ALA A 394 -24.32 -13.39 1.87
N ASP A 395 -23.57 -12.53 1.18
CA ASP A 395 -24.10 -11.40 0.40
C ASP A 395 -23.36 -11.26 -0.95
N PRO A 396 -23.55 -12.22 -1.88
CA PRO A 396 -22.79 -12.23 -3.12
C PRO A 396 -23.14 -11.09 -4.08
N GLU A 397 -24.38 -10.60 -4.04
CA GLU A 397 -24.80 -9.46 -4.84
C GLU A 397 -24.09 -8.19 -4.39
N PHE A 398 -23.96 -7.96 -3.08
CA PHE A 398 -23.19 -6.83 -2.55
C PHE A 398 -21.73 -6.85 -3.00
N VAL A 399 -21.07 -8.01 -2.95
CA VAL A 399 -19.67 -8.13 -3.40
C VAL A 399 -19.54 -7.84 -4.90
N GLU A 400 -20.35 -8.50 -5.73
CA GLU A 400 -20.24 -8.43 -7.20
C GLU A 400 -20.72 -7.12 -7.81
N GLN A 401 -21.72 -6.48 -7.19
CA GLN A 401 -22.34 -5.27 -7.75
C GLN A 401 -21.80 -3.98 -7.11
N ARG A 402 -21.17 -4.05 -5.93
CA ARG A 402 -20.67 -2.87 -5.23
C ARG A 402 -19.18 -2.93 -4.93
N VAL A 403 -18.73 -3.94 -4.17
CA VAL A 403 -17.34 -4.03 -3.71
C VAL A 403 -16.38 -4.14 -4.89
N TYR A 404 -16.59 -5.14 -5.74
CA TYR A 404 -15.76 -5.40 -6.91
C TYR A 404 -15.78 -4.22 -7.89
N PRO A 405 -16.93 -3.73 -8.38
CA PRO A 405 -16.95 -2.59 -9.29
C PRO A 405 -16.26 -1.33 -8.73
N THR A 406 -16.42 -1.05 -7.43
CA THR A 406 -15.75 0.09 -6.78
C THR A 406 -14.23 -0.05 -6.82
N LEU A 407 -13.71 -1.22 -6.45
CA LEU A 407 -12.29 -1.50 -6.44
C LEU A 407 -11.69 -1.52 -7.86
N ASP A 408 -12.38 -2.14 -8.83
CA ASP A 408 -11.95 -2.18 -10.23
C ASP A 408 -11.87 -0.79 -10.84
N HIS A 409 -12.88 0.06 -10.58
CA HIS A 409 -12.91 1.46 -11.00
C HIS A 409 -11.73 2.27 -10.45
N MET A 410 -11.25 1.91 -9.26
CA MET A 410 -10.09 2.51 -8.61
C MET A 410 -8.76 1.88 -9.03
N GLY A 411 -8.75 0.97 -10.01
CA GLY A 411 -7.54 0.36 -10.53
C GLY A 411 -6.95 -0.73 -9.64
N VAL A 412 -7.74 -1.31 -8.74
CA VAL A 412 -7.38 -2.55 -8.04
C VAL A 412 -7.80 -3.72 -8.94
N ARG A 413 -6.89 -4.64 -9.25
CA ARG A 413 -7.25 -5.86 -9.97
C ARG A 413 -7.85 -6.84 -8.97
N LEU A 414 -8.98 -7.39 -9.35
CA LEU A 414 -9.76 -8.28 -8.51
C LEU A 414 -9.44 -9.73 -8.84
N PRO A 415 -9.62 -10.63 -7.87
CA PRO A 415 -9.72 -12.04 -8.20
C PRO A 415 -10.95 -12.28 -9.07
N ALA A 416 -11.00 -13.47 -9.69
CA ALA A 416 -12.11 -13.85 -10.52
C ALA A 416 -13.47 -13.80 -9.79
N SER A 417 -14.49 -13.35 -10.52
CA SER A 417 -15.89 -13.45 -10.10
C SER A 417 -16.34 -14.92 -10.12
N ARG A 418 -17.34 -15.26 -9.30
CA ARG A 418 -17.99 -16.58 -9.33
C ARG A 418 -18.62 -16.93 -10.69
N PHE A 419 -18.85 -15.95 -11.56
CA PHE A 419 -19.35 -16.16 -12.92
C PHE A 419 -18.29 -15.98 -14.00
N ALA A 420 -17.01 -15.89 -13.63
CA ALA A 420 -15.92 -15.92 -14.60
C ALA A 420 -15.98 -17.24 -15.37
N ARG A 421 -15.81 -17.18 -16.69
CA ARG A 421 -15.93 -18.34 -17.58
C ARG A 421 -14.99 -19.47 -17.17
N ASP A 422 -13.74 -19.14 -16.87
CA ASP A 422 -12.71 -20.11 -16.51
C ASP A 422 -13.01 -20.78 -15.17
N LEU A 423 -13.55 -20.02 -14.21
CA LEU A 423 -14.02 -20.58 -12.95
C LEU A 423 -15.23 -21.49 -13.13
N ILE A 424 -16.17 -21.13 -14.00
CA ILE A 424 -17.33 -21.98 -14.31
C ILE A 424 -16.86 -23.33 -14.88
N TYR A 425 -15.88 -23.31 -15.80
CA TYR A 425 -15.29 -24.55 -16.31
C TYR A 425 -14.63 -25.37 -15.19
N GLN A 426 -13.85 -24.74 -14.32
CA GLN A 426 -13.25 -25.43 -13.18
C GLN A 426 -14.29 -26.09 -12.27
N VAL A 427 -15.43 -25.44 -12.02
CA VAL A 427 -16.53 -26.03 -11.25
C VAL A 427 -17.13 -27.22 -11.99
N VAL A 428 -17.38 -27.10 -13.29
CA VAL A 428 -17.93 -28.21 -14.11
C VAL A 428 -16.98 -29.40 -14.12
N ASP A 429 -15.68 -29.17 -14.27
CA ASP A 429 -14.65 -30.22 -14.26
C ASP A 429 -14.58 -30.94 -12.92
N GLN A 430 -14.71 -30.22 -11.79
CA GLN A 430 -14.81 -30.85 -10.46
C GLN A 430 -16.07 -31.69 -10.26
N LEU A 431 -17.16 -31.35 -10.97
CA LEU A 431 -18.44 -32.06 -10.92
C LEU A 431 -18.52 -33.22 -11.90
N ALA A 432 -17.71 -33.20 -12.96
CA ALA A 432 -17.61 -34.30 -13.89
C ALA A 432 -17.24 -35.55 -13.09
N PRO A 433 -17.90 -36.70 -13.33
CA PRO A 433 -17.50 -37.95 -12.70
C PRO A 433 -16.02 -38.16 -12.98
N ALA A 434 -15.23 -38.48 -11.95
CA ALA A 434 -13.81 -38.74 -12.09
C ALA A 434 -13.56 -40.00 -12.94
N THR A 435 -13.74 -39.89 -14.26
CA THR A 435 -13.13 -40.76 -15.24
C THR A 435 -11.70 -40.29 -15.41
N GLY A 436 -10.88 -40.45 -14.37
CA GLY A 436 -9.43 -40.17 -14.44
C GLY A 436 -8.74 -40.90 -15.61
N GLY A 437 -9.35 -41.97 -16.14
CA GLY A 437 -8.93 -42.61 -17.38
C GLY A 437 -9.31 -41.87 -18.67
N GLU A 438 -10.46 -41.20 -18.75
CA GLU A 438 -10.89 -40.49 -19.96
C GLU A 438 -10.20 -39.14 -20.10
N LEU A 439 -10.01 -38.40 -19.00
CA LEU A 439 -9.27 -37.14 -19.05
C LEU A 439 -7.80 -37.38 -19.43
N GLN A 440 -7.17 -38.39 -18.82
CA GLN A 440 -5.81 -38.78 -19.18
C GLN A 440 -5.73 -39.20 -20.66
N GLN A 441 -6.70 -40.00 -21.15
CA GLN A 441 -6.78 -40.35 -22.57
C GLN A 441 -6.96 -39.12 -23.47
N ARG A 442 -7.73 -38.11 -23.05
CA ARG A 442 -7.88 -36.85 -23.79
C ARG A 442 -6.61 -36.01 -23.79
N VAL A 443 -5.87 -35.98 -22.69
CA VAL A 443 -4.55 -35.34 -22.61
C VAL A 443 -3.56 -36.04 -23.54
N ASP A 444 -3.48 -37.37 -23.46
CA ASP A 444 -2.62 -38.18 -24.33
C ASP A 444 -2.97 -37.98 -25.82
N GLN A 445 -4.27 -37.97 -26.14
CA GLN A 445 -4.76 -37.73 -27.49
C GLN A 445 -4.46 -36.30 -27.96
N ALA A 446 -4.61 -35.29 -27.10
CA ALA A 446 -4.28 -33.90 -27.43
C ALA A 446 -2.78 -33.72 -27.70
N ILE A 447 -1.91 -34.40 -26.95
CA ILE A 447 -0.45 -34.40 -27.20
C ILE A 447 -0.15 -34.99 -28.59
N ILE A 448 -0.81 -36.09 -28.97
CA ILE A 448 -0.68 -36.67 -30.32
C ILE A 448 -1.16 -35.68 -31.39
N ASP A 449 -2.30 -35.02 -31.14
CA ASP A 449 -2.91 -34.10 -32.10
C ASP A 449 -2.20 -32.74 -32.23
N LEU A 450 -1.18 -32.45 -31.40
CA LEU A 450 -0.33 -31.26 -31.55
C LEU A 450 0.43 -31.22 -32.89
N ASP A 451 0.68 -32.37 -33.53
CA ASP A 451 1.30 -32.49 -34.86
C ASP A 451 0.34 -32.94 -35.96
N ASN A 452 -0.97 -32.90 -35.70
CA ASN A 452 -1.95 -33.41 -36.65
C ASN A 452 -1.89 -32.59 -37.95
N GLU A 453 -1.95 -33.18 -39.14
CA GLU A 453 -1.92 -32.42 -40.40
C GLU A 453 -3.08 -31.39 -40.53
N GLN A 454 -4.20 -31.63 -39.84
CA GLN A 454 -5.37 -30.75 -39.83
C GLN A 454 -5.19 -29.59 -38.82
N TYR A 455 -5.16 -28.36 -39.34
CA TYR A 455 -5.01 -27.14 -38.53
C TYR A 455 -6.04 -27.03 -37.38
N ASP A 456 -7.32 -27.33 -37.67
CA ASP A 456 -8.39 -27.24 -36.68
C ASP A 456 -8.19 -28.22 -35.52
N ARG A 457 -7.63 -29.40 -35.78
CA ARG A 457 -7.31 -30.39 -34.75
C ARG A 457 -6.12 -29.95 -33.90
N ARG A 458 -5.06 -29.44 -34.52
CA ARG A 458 -3.91 -28.86 -33.78
C ARG A 458 -4.34 -27.73 -32.86
N GLN A 459 -5.17 -26.82 -33.37
CA GLN A 459 -5.66 -25.68 -32.57
C GLN A 459 -6.60 -26.12 -31.44
N ALA A 460 -7.46 -27.10 -31.67
CA ALA A 460 -8.33 -27.64 -30.61
C ALA A 460 -7.51 -28.36 -29.52
N ALA A 461 -6.51 -29.16 -29.91
CA ALA A 461 -5.61 -29.85 -29.00
C ALA A 461 -4.78 -28.86 -28.17
N LEU A 462 -4.23 -27.83 -28.81
CA LEU A 462 -3.48 -26.77 -28.15
C LEU A 462 -4.33 -26.05 -27.10
N ARG A 463 -5.54 -25.59 -27.46
CA ARG A 463 -6.45 -24.91 -26.52
C ARG A 463 -6.87 -25.81 -25.36
N PHE A 464 -7.06 -27.10 -25.63
CA PHE A 464 -7.41 -28.06 -24.59
C PHE A 464 -6.26 -28.26 -23.60
N LEU A 465 -5.02 -28.36 -24.08
CA LEU A 465 -3.84 -28.46 -23.23
C LEU A 465 -3.56 -27.17 -22.46
N GLU A 466 -3.78 -26.00 -23.08
CA GLU A 466 -3.69 -24.69 -22.41
C GLU A 466 -4.70 -24.59 -21.24
N SER A 467 -5.96 -25.01 -21.46
CA SER A 467 -6.99 -24.93 -20.43
C SER A 467 -6.86 -25.98 -19.32
N HIS A 468 -6.04 -27.02 -19.50
CA HIS A 468 -5.81 -28.10 -18.52
C HIS A 468 -4.31 -28.26 -18.19
N LEU A 469 -3.54 -27.19 -18.32
CA LEU A 469 -2.07 -27.24 -18.28
C LEU A 469 -1.53 -27.84 -16.98
N GLU A 470 -2.13 -27.55 -15.83
CA GLU A 470 -1.67 -28.08 -14.54
C GLU A 470 -1.79 -29.60 -14.45
N LEU A 471 -2.92 -30.15 -14.89
CA LEU A 471 -3.19 -31.59 -14.91
C LEU A 471 -2.39 -32.30 -16.00
N ALA A 472 -2.18 -31.62 -17.14
CA ALA A 472 -1.37 -32.14 -18.24
C ALA A 472 0.15 -32.02 -17.97
N SER A 473 0.59 -31.11 -17.09
CA SER A 473 2.01 -30.77 -16.86
C SER A 473 2.89 -31.98 -16.52
N PRO A 474 2.49 -32.91 -15.63
CA PRO A 474 3.29 -34.11 -15.35
C PRO A 474 3.48 -34.98 -16.59
N THR A 475 2.42 -35.13 -17.40
CA THR A 475 2.44 -35.91 -18.65
C THR A 475 3.27 -35.21 -19.71
N LEU A 476 3.11 -33.90 -19.88
CA LEU A 476 3.88 -33.07 -20.81
C LEU A 476 5.38 -33.08 -20.48
N LYS A 477 5.75 -33.02 -19.19
CA LYS A 477 7.15 -33.15 -18.74
C LYS A 477 7.71 -34.54 -19.04
N ALA A 478 6.96 -35.60 -18.70
CA ALA A 478 7.38 -36.97 -18.99
C ALA A 478 7.55 -37.24 -20.50
N VAL A 479 6.69 -36.62 -21.33
CA VAL A 479 6.75 -36.71 -22.78
C VAL A 479 7.90 -35.89 -23.36
N ALA A 480 8.16 -34.68 -22.82
CA ALA A 480 9.29 -33.83 -23.22
C ALA A 480 10.66 -34.45 -22.89
N GLU A 481 10.73 -35.30 -21.85
CA GLU A 481 11.93 -36.06 -21.48
C GLU A 481 12.16 -37.32 -22.35
N GLY A 482 11.19 -37.70 -23.20
CA GLY A 482 11.26 -38.87 -24.08
C GLY A 482 11.87 -38.60 -25.46
N GLU A 483 12.44 -39.63 -26.10
CA GLU A 483 13.19 -39.50 -27.38
C GLU A 483 12.32 -39.45 -28.67
N SER A 484 10.99 -39.42 -28.59
CA SER A 484 10.10 -39.68 -29.74
C SER A 484 9.15 -38.55 -30.15
N LEU A 485 9.50 -37.29 -29.91
CA LEU A 485 8.69 -36.14 -30.31
C LEU A 485 9.14 -35.54 -31.65
N SER A 486 8.18 -35.05 -32.44
CA SER A 486 8.52 -34.20 -33.57
C SER A 486 8.97 -32.81 -33.11
N PHE A 487 9.68 -32.09 -33.97
CA PHE A 487 10.16 -30.74 -33.66
C PHE A 487 9.03 -29.76 -33.35
N GLU A 488 7.90 -29.87 -34.07
CA GLU A 488 6.73 -29.01 -33.86
C GLU A 488 6.05 -29.32 -32.52
N GLN A 489 5.88 -30.60 -32.17
CA GLN A 489 5.37 -30.99 -30.85
C GLN A 489 6.27 -30.52 -29.72
N GLN A 490 7.58 -30.69 -29.87
CA GLN A 490 8.55 -30.27 -28.87
C GLN A 490 8.49 -28.76 -28.62
N GLN A 491 8.45 -27.94 -29.68
CA GLN A 491 8.28 -26.49 -29.52
C GLN A 491 6.97 -26.10 -28.84
N GLN A 492 5.86 -26.75 -29.19
CA GLN A 492 4.56 -26.45 -28.58
C GLN A 492 4.52 -26.88 -27.11
N ILE A 493 5.06 -28.04 -26.76
CA ILE A 493 5.15 -28.52 -25.38
C ILE A 493 6.07 -27.63 -24.55
N GLU A 494 7.24 -27.26 -25.07
CA GLU A 494 8.15 -26.32 -24.40
C GLU A 494 7.48 -24.95 -24.20
N ARG A 495 6.70 -24.47 -25.17
CA ARG A 495 5.92 -23.23 -25.05
C ARG A 495 4.85 -23.33 -23.98
N LEU A 496 4.11 -24.43 -23.92
CA LEU A 496 3.09 -24.70 -22.89
C LEU A 496 3.71 -24.79 -21.50
N LEU A 497 4.88 -25.44 -21.36
CA LEU A 497 5.59 -25.58 -20.09
C LEU A 497 6.29 -24.28 -19.64
N ALA A 498 6.59 -23.38 -20.57
CA ALA A 498 7.14 -22.05 -20.30
C ALA A 498 6.07 -21.00 -19.97
N GLU A 499 4.79 -21.31 -20.22
CA GLU A 499 3.68 -20.46 -19.85
C GLU A 499 3.57 -20.43 -18.31
N PRO A 500 3.45 -19.25 -17.67
CA PRO A 500 3.28 -19.16 -16.23
C PRO A 500 2.05 -20.01 -15.84
N PRO A 501 2.05 -20.66 -14.65
CA PRO A 501 0.91 -21.43 -14.20
C PRO A 501 -0.34 -20.58 -14.38
N SER A 502 -1.35 -21.16 -15.04
CA SER A 502 -2.64 -20.49 -15.23
C SER A 502 -3.19 -20.09 -13.86
N ASP A 503 -4.16 -19.18 -13.82
CA ASP A 503 -4.87 -18.80 -12.58
C ASP A 503 -5.60 -20.00 -11.89
N GLY A 504 -5.37 -21.24 -12.33
CA GLY A 504 -5.87 -22.54 -11.84
C GLY A 504 -5.88 -22.67 -10.31
N PRO A 505 -4.76 -22.49 -9.60
CA PRO A 505 -4.74 -22.59 -8.13
C PRO A 505 -5.64 -21.55 -7.47
N GLN A 506 -5.72 -20.33 -8.04
CA GLN A 506 -6.60 -19.29 -7.54
C GLN A 506 -8.08 -19.66 -7.74
N TYR A 507 -8.42 -20.30 -8.87
CA TYR A 507 -9.77 -20.82 -9.12
C TYR A 507 -10.14 -21.95 -8.16
N GLU A 508 -9.23 -22.90 -7.91
CA GLU A 508 -9.48 -23.99 -6.96
C GLU A 508 -9.74 -23.47 -5.54
N HIS A 509 -8.89 -22.55 -5.08
CA HIS A 509 -9.04 -21.90 -3.78
C HIS A 509 -10.38 -21.17 -3.67
N LEU A 510 -10.82 -20.49 -4.74
CA LEU A 510 -12.09 -19.79 -4.79
C LEU A 510 -13.30 -20.73 -4.80
N VAL A 511 -13.26 -21.79 -5.60
CA VAL A 511 -14.31 -22.82 -5.65
C VAL A 511 -14.48 -23.48 -4.29
N ALA A 512 -13.37 -23.81 -3.62
CA ALA A 512 -13.38 -24.39 -2.29
C ALA A 512 -13.89 -23.40 -1.23
N ALA A 513 -13.38 -22.16 -1.20
CA ALA A 513 -13.72 -21.15 -0.20
C ALA A 513 -15.21 -20.76 -0.24
N LEU A 514 -15.80 -20.65 -1.42
CA LEU A 514 -17.22 -20.36 -1.57
C LEU A 514 -18.11 -21.61 -1.55
N GLY A 515 -17.52 -22.80 -1.74
CA GLY A 515 -18.23 -24.06 -1.85
C GLY A 515 -19.10 -24.14 -3.11
N LEU A 516 -18.61 -23.62 -4.23
CA LEU A 516 -19.41 -23.47 -5.45
C LEU A 516 -19.88 -24.81 -6.04
N SER A 517 -19.09 -25.88 -5.88
CA SER A 517 -19.43 -27.24 -6.32
C SER A 517 -20.56 -27.89 -5.50
N VAL A 518 -20.90 -27.32 -4.35
CA VAL A 518 -21.97 -27.82 -3.45
C VAL A 518 -23.08 -26.79 -3.21
N ASP A 519 -23.00 -25.61 -3.83
CA ASP A 519 -24.04 -24.58 -3.78
C ASP A 519 -25.09 -24.81 -4.88
N ALA A 520 -26.22 -25.40 -4.50
CA ALA A 520 -27.31 -25.70 -5.43
C ALA A 520 -27.92 -24.45 -6.09
N THR A 521 -27.87 -23.29 -5.45
CA THR A 521 -28.40 -22.03 -5.99
C THR A 521 -27.47 -21.49 -7.06
N TYR A 522 -26.17 -21.45 -6.78
CA TYR A 522 -25.15 -21.08 -7.76
C TYR A 522 -25.15 -22.02 -8.98
N LEU A 523 -25.13 -23.34 -8.74
CA LEU A 523 -25.14 -24.33 -9.82
C LEU A 523 -26.37 -24.19 -10.73
N ALA A 524 -27.54 -23.87 -10.17
CA ALA A 524 -28.74 -23.60 -10.98
C ALA A 524 -28.62 -22.32 -11.83
N GLN A 525 -27.87 -21.31 -11.38
CA GLN A 525 -27.68 -20.05 -12.09
C GLN A 525 -26.72 -20.17 -13.28
N ILE A 526 -25.73 -21.07 -13.24
CA ILE A 526 -24.76 -21.25 -14.34
C ILE A 526 -25.28 -22.13 -15.48
N VAL A 527 -26.28 -22.98 -15.24
CA VAL A 527 -26.86 -23.91 -16.25
C VAL A 527 -27.20 -23.23 -17.60
N PRO A 528 -27.84 -22.05 -17.65
CA PRO A 528 -28.17 -21.39 -18.93
C PRO A 528 -26.95 -20.98 -19.76
N SER A 529 -25.77 -20.90 -19.15
CA SER A 529 -24.51 -20.47 -19.78
C SER A 529 -23.66 -21.65 -20.27
N LEU A 530 -24.10 -22.89 -20.05
CA LEU A 530 -23.37 -24.12 -20.39
C LEU A 530 -23.89 -24.75 -21.69
N ASN A 531 -23.07 -25.60 -22.30
CA ASN A 531 -23.53 -26.51 -23.36
C ASN A 531 -24.44 -27.62 -22.77
N ASP A 532 -25.10 -28.40 -23.62
CA ASP A 532 -26.07 -29.42 -23.18
C ASP A 532 -25.45 -30.52 -22.32
N GLU A 533 -24.19 -30.89 -22.57
CA GLU A 533 -23.46 -31.95 -21.84
C GLU A 533 -23.11 -31.49 -20.41
N ASP A 534 -22.43 -30.35 -20.29
CA ASP A 534 -22.05 -29.74 -19.02
C ASP A 534 -23.30 -29.38 -18.20
N ALA A 535 -24.35 -28.86 -18.86
CA ALA A 535 -25.62 -28.57 -18.21
C ALA A 535 -26.27 -29.83 -17.62
N ALA A 536 -26.10 -31.01 -18.24
CA ALA A 536 -26.63 -32.27 -17.70
C ALA A 536 -25.88 -32.72 -16.44
N ILE A 537 -24.55 -32.57 -16.41
CA ILE A 537 -23.71 -32.85 -15.25
C ILE A 537 -24.16 -31.97 -14.07
N VAL A 538 -24.24 -30.66 -14.30
CA VAL A 538 -24.63 -29.69 -13.27
C VAL A 538 -26.07 -29.92 -12.77
N LYS A 539 -27.04 -30.17 -13.67
CA LYS A 539 -28.43 -30.50 -13.29
C LYS A 539 -28.51 -31.73 -12.40
N THR A 540 -27.72 -32.76 -12.69
CA THR A 540 -27.66 -33.99 -11.89
C THR A 540 -27.17 -33.69 -10.48
N GLN A 541 -26.13 -32.85 -10.34
CA GLN A 541 -25.63 -32.44 -9.03
C GLN A 541 -26.65 -31.60 -8.26
N VAL A 542 -27.31 -30.64 -8.90
CA VAL A 542 -28.38 -29.84 -8.28
C VAL A 542 -29.50 -30.73 -7.74
N ALA A 543 -29.91 -31.76 -8.48
CA ALA A 543 -30.92 -32.71 -8.02
C ALA A 543 -30.47 -33.51 -6.79
N LYS A 544 -29.20 -33.97 -6.76
CA LYS A 544 -28.62 -34.67 -5.61
C LYS A 544 -28.59 -33.79 -4.36
N LEU A 545 -28.15 -32.54 -4.49
CA LEU A 545 -28.06 -31.59 -3.38
C LEU A 545 -29.45 -31.24 -2.81
N LYS A 546 -30.46 -31.07 -3.67
CA LYS A 546 -31.85 -30.85 -3.23
C LYS A 546 -32.39 -32.05 -2.46
N ALA A 547 -32.20 -33.26 -2.97
CA ALA A 547 -32.64 -34.48 -2.29
C ALA A 547 -31.94 -34.69 -0.93
N ALA A 548 -30.66 -34.35 -0.82
CA ALA A 548 -29.92 -34.42 0.45
C ALA A 548 -30.39 -33.38 1.48
N GLY A 549 -30.78 -32.18 1.01
CA GLY A 549 -31.35 -31.13 1.85
C GLY A 549 -32.72 -31.50 2.42
N GLU A 550 -33.58 -32.15 1.63
CA GLU A 550 -34.90 -32.63 2.07
C GLU A 550 -34.80 -33.79 3.07
N ALA A 551 -33.76 -34.63 2.99
CA ALA A 551 -33.53 -35.74 3.91
C ALA A 551 -32.95 -35.33 5.28
N SER A 552 -32.44 -34.10 5.39
CA SER A 552 -31.82 -33.57 6.63
C SER A 552 -32.76 -32.66 7.43
N GLN A 553 -33.96 -32.37 6.90
CA GLN A 553 -35.06 -31.70 7.58
C GLN A 553 -36.04 -32.73 8.15
#